data_AF-A0A2S1SDE4-F1
#
_entry.id   AF-A0A2S1SDE4-F1
#
_cell.length_a   1.000
_cell.length_b   1.000
_cell.length_c   1.000
_cell.angle_alpha   90.00
_cell.angle_beta   90.00
_cell.angle_gamma   90.00
#
_symmetry.space_group_name_H-M   'P 1'
#
loop_
_entity.id
_entity.type
_entity.pdbx_description
1 polymer ?
#
loop_
_entity_poly.entity_id
_entity_poly.type
_entity_poly.pdbx_seq_one_letter_code
_entity_poly.pdbx_strand_id
1 'polypeptide(L)'
;MNSKILLLIMFLCYKNLSAQYEMKGTLSNSERNTVISDLSKLTNTEIDTLKTIVINFYRSPDKKPSGNCIDFYTSDAKYIKFFKKKKSNAVQFFITEKSFHYEKPFVKEDTNNVIKNLLFTDAKQCGNYIIIKPDGKFLKRLSEYRQSDIPDIIKKM
;
A
#
# COMPACT_ATOMS: atom_id res chain seq x y z
N MET A 1 46.57 8.51 40.27
CA MET A 1 45.74 7.31 40.01
C MET A 1 44.45 7.41 40.81
N ASN A 2 43.32 7.61 40.13
CA ASN A 2 42.04 6.91 40.36
C ASN A 2 40.92 7.65 39.62
N SER A 3 40.70 7.20 38.39
CA SER A 3 39.50 7.47 37.60
C SER A 3 38.26 7.04 38.38
N LYS A 4 37.27 7.93 38.51
CA LYS A 4 35.89 7.52 38.73
C LYS A 4 35.11 7.79 37.45
N ILE A 5 34.80 6.66 36.82
CA ILE A 5 34.04 6.46 35.60
C ILE A 5 32.66 7.10 35.73
N LEU A 6 32.36 8.01 34.81
CA LEU A 6 31.02 8.57 34.60
C LEU A 6 30.22 7.51 33.84
N LEU A 7 29.33 6.80 34.54
CA LEU A 7 28.43 5.82 33.94
C LEU A 7 27.29 6.56 33.23
N LEU A 8 27.50 6.93 31.97
CA LEU A 8 26.46 7.46 31.10
C LEU A 8 25.54 6.30 30.70
N ILE A 9 24.42 6.14 31.40
CA ILE A 9 23.39 5.17 31.05
C ILE A 9 22.63 5.74 29.83
N MET A 10 23.17 5.50 28.64
CA MET A 10 22.41 5.65 27.40
C MET A 10 21.32 4.57 27.40
N PHE A 11 20.11 4.94 27.80
CA PHE A 11 18.91 4.24 27.39
C PHE A 11 18.75 4.41 25.88
N LEU A 12 19.46 3.59 25.11
CA LEU A 12 19.13 3.30 23.72
C LEU A 12 17.83 2.50 23.75
N CYS A 13 16.71 3.21 23.78
CA CYS A 13 15.43 2.67 23.38
C CYS A 13 15.56 2.37 21.88
N TYR A 14 16.06 1.17 21.55
CA TYR A 14 16.09 0.60 20.21
C TYR A 14 14.62 0.45 19.76
N LYS A 15 14.02 1.55 19.31
CA LYS A 15 12.86 1.45 18.44
C LYS A 15 13.38 0.76 17.19
N ASN A 16 12.94 -0.47 16.96
CA ASN A 16 12.98 -1.09 15.64
C ASN A 16 12.22 -0.19 14.67
N LEU A 17 12.90 0.84 14.17
CA LEU A 17 12.42 1.73 13.16
C LEU A 17 12.70 1.01 11.84
N SER A 18 11.82 0.08 11.46
CA SER A 18 11.71 -0.23 10.03
C SER A 18 11.33 1.09 9.37
N ALA A 19 12.30 1.76 8.75
CA ALA A 19 12.08 3.04 8.12
C ALA A 19 11.06 2.84 6.99
N GLN A 20 9.80 3.18 7.25
CA GLN A 20 8.76 3.20 6.23
C GLN A 20 9.19 4.22 5.18
N TYR A 21 9.43 3.74 3.95
CA TYR A 21 9.81 4.61 2.87
C TYR A 21 8.54 5.23 2.28
N GLU A 22 8.34 6.51 2.56
CA GLU A 22 7.26 7.32 2.00
C GLU A 22 7.76 8.14 0.81
N MET A 23 7.00 8.11 -0.28
CA MET A 23 7.27 8.89 -1.49
C MET A 23 6.01 9.66 -1.88
N LYS A 24 6.19 10.92 -2.27
CA LYS A 24 5.13 11.78 -2.81
C LYS A 24 5.50 12.23 -4.21
N GLY A 25 4.50 12.48 -5.04
CA GLY A 25 4.71 12.96 -6.39
C GLY A 25 3.37 13.18 -7.10
N THR A 26 3.44 13.29 -8.42
CA THR A 26 2.27 13.46 -9.28
C THR A 26 2.43 12.54 -10.49
N LEU A 27 1.44 11.70 -10.75
CA LEU A 27 1.34 10.97 -12.00
C LEU A 27 0.92 11.92 -13.11
N SER A 28 1.53 11.79 -14.28
CA SER A 28 0.97 12.38 -15.50
C SER A 28 -0.41 11.81 -15.81
N ASN A 29 -1.19 12.52 -16.63
CA ASN A 29 -2.52 12.06 -17.04
C ASN A 29 -2.46 10.71 -17.76
N SER A 30 -1.44 10.46 -18.58
CA SER A 30 -1.25 9.18 -19.26
C SER A 30 -1.00 8.06 -18.25
N GLU A 31 -0.08 8.24 -17.30
CA GLU A 31 0.21 7.25 -16.26
C GLU A 31 -1.03 6.95 -15.41
N ARG A 32 -1.76 7.99 -14.99
CA ARG A 32 -3.01 7.81 -14.23
C ARG A 32 -4.06 7.05 -15.03
N ASN A 33 -4.22 7.37 -16.32
CA ASN A 33 -5.15 6.67 -17.20
C ASN A 33 -4.74 5.21 -17.42
N THR A 34 -3.43 4.92 -17.52
CA THR A 34 -2.91 3.55 -17.57
C THR A 34 -3.27 2.78 -16.31
N VAL A 35 -3.08 3.35 -15.11
CA VAL A 35 -3.48 2.73 -13.84
C VAL A 35 -4.98 2.44 -13.82
N ILE A 36 -5.80 3.42 -14.19
CA ILE A 36 -7.27 3.26 -14.21
C ILE A 36 -7.69 2.17 -15.19
N SER A 37 -7.15 2.19 -16.40
CA SER A 37 -7.47 1.20 -17.43
C SER A 37 -7.11 -0.22 -16.99
N ASP A 38 -5.93 -0.39 -16.41
CA ASP A 38 -5.47 -1.70 -15.95
C ASP A 38 -6.31 -2.22 -14.77
N LEU A 39 -6.53 -1.39 -13.74
CA LEU A 39 -7.39 -1.76 -12.62
C LEU A 39 -8.81 -2.11 -13.07
N SER A 40 -9.37 -1.34 -14.00
CA SER A 40 -10.73 -1.57 -14.52
C SER A 40 -10.84 -2.93 -15.20
N LYS A 41 -9.82 -3.33 -15.97
CA LYS A 41 -9.71 -4.66 -16.61
C LYS A 41 -9.56 -5.77 -15.57
N LEU A 42 -8.65 -5.60 -14.60
CA LEU A 42 -8.40 -6.59 -13.55
C LEU A 42 -9.64 -6.86 -12.68
N THR A 43 -10.43 -5.82 -12.39
CA THR A 43 -11.63 -5.94 -11.56
C THR A 43 -12.92 -6.13 -12.35
N ASN A 44 -12.89 -5.99 -13.68
CA ASN A 44 -14.09 -5.91 -14.52
C ASN A 44 -15.10 -4.89 -13.95
N THR A 45 -14.61 -3.70 -13.62
CA THR A 45 -15.42 -2.65 -12.98
C THR A 45 -14.99 -1.29 -13.52
N GLU A 46 -15.96 -0.43 -13.82
CA GLU A 46 -15.69 0.95 -14.19
C GLU A 46 -15.26 1.77 -12.97
N ILE A 47 -14.18 2.54 -13.12
CA ILE A 47 -13.62 3.37 -12.05
C ILE A 47 -14.01 4.82 -12.29
N ASP A 48 -14.75 5.40 -11.34
CA ASP A 48 -15.04 6.83 -11.30
C ASP A 48 -13.73 7.63 -11.18
N THR A 49 -13.40 8.37 -12.24
CA THR A 49 -12.16 9.12 -12.37
C THR A 49 -12.05 10.28 -11.39
N LEU A 50 -13.15 10.70 -10.76
CA LEU A 50 -13.19 11.74 -9.73
C LEU A 50 -12.90 11.20 -8.33
N LYS A 51 -12.79 9.88 -8.16
CA LYS A 51 -12.44 9.28 -6.87
C LYS A 51 -10.95 9.18 -6.65
N THR A 52 -10.57 9.25 -5.37
CA THR A 52 -9.24 8.86 -4.91
C THR A 52 -9.08 7.34 -5.07
N ILE A 53 -7.98 6.90 -5.65
CA ILE A 53 -7.67 5.49 -5.84
C ILE A 53 -6.68 5.06 -4.75
N VAL A 54 -7.00 3.99 -4.04
CA VAL A 54 -6.09 3.32 -3.11
C VAL A 54 -5.74 1.96 -3.66
N ILE A 55 -4.45 1.68 -3.82
CA ILE A 55 -3.97 0.35 -4.22
C ILE A 55 -3.12 -0.18 -3.08
N ASN A 56 -3.55 -1.27 -2.48
CA ASN A 56 -2.74 -2.07 -1.58
C ASN A 56 -2.05 -3.13 -2.46
N PHE A 57 -0.73 -3.03 -2.61
CA PHE A 57 0.05 -3.88 -3.50
C PHE A 57 0.87 -4.89 -2.69
N TYR A 58 0.80 -6.16 -3.08
CA TYR A 58 1.40 -7.27 -2.35
C TYR A 58 2.42 -8.01 -3.18
N ARG A 59 3.67 -8.01 -2.70
CA ARG A 59 4.74 -8.84 -3.25
C ARG A 59 4.74 -10.22 -2.58
N SER A 60 5.02 -11.27 -3.34
CA SER A 60 5.29 -12.60 -2.80
C SER A 60 6.51 -12.52 -1.87
N PRO A 61 6.41 -12.99 -0.62
CA PRO A 61 7.51 -12.89 0.31
C PRO A 61 8.64 -13.87 -0.08
N ASP A 62 9.89 -13.43 0.01
CA ASP A 62 11.06 -14.27 -0.32
C ASP A 62 11.17 -15.52 0.60
N LYS A 63 10.59 -15.44 1.81
CA LYS A 63 10.42 -16.57 2.73
C LYS A 63 8.94 -16.74 3.02
N LYS A 64 8.40 -17.95 2.87
CA LYS A 64 7.01 -18.25 3.24
C LYS A 64 6.87 -18.11 4.77
N PRO A 65 6.12 -17.10 5.27
CA PRO A 65 5.82 -17.04 6.69
C PRO A 65 4.86 -18.17 7.08
N SER A 66 4.66 -18.40 8.38
CA SER A 66 3.53 -19.19 8.85
C SER A 66 2.24 -18.43 8.53
N GLY A 67 1.56 -18.79 7.43
CA GLY A 67 0.39 -18.09 6.90
C GLY A 67 0.72 -17.23 5.68
N ASN A 68 -0.24 -16.42 5.20
CA ASN A 68 -0.02 -15.51 4.09
C ASN A 68 0.20 -14.08 4.62
N CYS A 69 1.24 -13.39 4.14
CA CYS A 69 1.55 -12.02 4.56
C CYS A 69 0.41 -11.01 4.26
N ILE A 70 -0.52 -11.37 3.39
CA ILE A 70 -1.69 -10.58 2.99
C ILE A 70 -2.87 -10.70 3.98
N ASP A 71 -2.91 -11.75 4.81
CA ASP A 71 -4.11 -12.12 5.58
C ASP A 71 -4.58 -11.00 6.50
N PHE A 72 -3.66 -10.32 7.18
CA PHE A 72 -3.96 -9.18 8.03
C PHE A 72 -4.63 -8.03 7.26
N TYR A 73 -4.17 -7.77 6.04
CA TYR A 73 -4.61 -6.64 5.24
C TYR A 73 -5.98 -6.87 4.57
N THR A 74 -6.35 -8.10 4.32
CA THR A 74 -7.60 -8.43 3.59
C THR A 74 -8.73 -8.86 4.53
N SER A 75 -8.53 -8.77 5.84
CA SER A 75 -9.47 -9.25 6.86
C SER A 75 -9.99 -8.13 7.78
N ASP A 76 -9.46 -6.90 7.70
CA ASP A 76 -9.96 -5.79 8.50
C ASP A 76 -11.32 -5.28 7.98
N ALA A 77 -12.39 -5.72 8.65
CA ALA A 77 -13.76 -5.35 8.30
C ALA A 77 -14.05 -3.85 8.45
N LYS A 78 -13.42 -3.15 9.41
CA LYS A 78 -13.64 -1.71 9.60
C LYS A 78 -13.03 -0.93 8.44
N TYR A 79 -11.81 -1.30 8.05
CA TYR A 79 -11.12 -0.72 6.92
C TYR A 79 -11.86 -0.98 5.60
N ILE A 80 -12.27 -2.21 5.33
CA ILE A 80 -13.06 -2.56 4.13
C ILE A 80 -14.39 -1.79 4.11
N LYS A 81 -15.05 -1.65 5.26
CA LYS A 81 -16.32 -0.91 5.38
C LYS A 81 -16.14 0.59 5.08
N PHE A 82 -14.97 1.18 5.32
CA PHE A 82 -14.71 2.58 4.98
C PHE A 82 -14.93 2.85 3.48
N PHE A 83 -14.35 2.02 2.60
CA PHE A 83 -14.45 2.19 1.14
C PHE A 83 -15.81 1.77 0.57
N LYS A 84 -16.52 0.84 1.21
CA LYS A 84 -17.85 0.39 0.78
C LYS A 84 -18.98 1.40 1.07
N LYS A 85 -18.71 2.50 1.76
CA LYS A 85 -19.74 3.54 2.02
C LYS A 85 -20.16 4.19 0.70
N LYS A 86 -21.47 4.32 0.47
CA LYS A 86 -22.03 4.96 -0.74
C LYS A 86 -21.46 6.36 -1.03
N LYS A 87 -21.12 7.11 0.03
CA LYS A 87 -20.53 8.46 -0.05
C LYS A 87 -19.00 8.48 0.05
N SER A 88 -18.32 7.34 -0.06
CA SER A 88 -16.85 7.30 -0.09
C SER A 88 -16.34 8.00 -1.35
N ASN A 89 -15.48 9.00 -1.15
CA ASN A 89 -14.74 9.67 -2.22
C ASN A 89 -13.48 8.89 -2.64
N ALA A 90 -13.30 7.68 -2.10
CA ALA A 90 -12.18 6.81 -2.41
C ALA A 90 -12.66 5.40 -2.77
N VAL A 91 -11.94 4.76 -3.68
CA VAL A 91 -12.07 3.35 -4.05
C VAL A 91 -10.78 2.63 -3.72
N GLN A 92 -10.89 1.33 -3.45
CA GLN A 92 -9.76 0.51 -3.02
C GLN A 92 -9.61 -0.72 -3.90
N PHE A 93 -8.36 -1.06 -4.17
CA PHE A 93 -7.95 -2.26 -4.87
C PHE A 93 -6.90 -3.02 -4.05
N PHE A 94 -7.10 -4.32 -3.94
CA PHE A 94 -6.12 -5.24 -3.38
C PHE A 94 -5.46 -5.98 -4.54
N ILE A 95 -4.19 -5.67 -4.80
CA ILE A 95 -3.45 -6.15 -5.96
C ILE A 95 -2.24 -6.97 -5.51
N THR A 96 -2.07 -8.18 -6.04
CA THR A 96 -0.86 -8.97 -5.87
C THR A 96 0.06 -8.84 -7.07
N GLU A 97 1.35 -9.05 -6.90
CA GLU A 97 2.25 -9.16 -8.04
C GLU A 97 1.94 -10.38 -8.90
N LYS A 98 2.40 -10.37 -10.14
CA LYS A 98 2.27 -11.49 -11.06
C LYS A 98 2.73 -12.81 -10.43
N SER A 99 1.95 -13.87 -10.65
CA SER A 99 2.11 -15.22 -10.11
C SER A 99 1.94 -15.35 -8.60
N PHE A 100 1.55 -14.28 -7.90
CA PHE A 100 1.14 -14.37 -6.50
C PHE A 100 -0.38 -14.51 -6.40
N HIS A 101 -0.86 -15.76 -6.49
CA HIS A 101 -2.27 -16.08 -6.36
C HIS A 101 -2.74 -16.01 -4.90
N TYR A 102 -3.93 -15.46 -4.69
CA TYR A 102 -4.56 -15.38 -3.38
C TYR A 102 -6.03 -15.78 -3.47
N GLU A 103 -6.52 -16.50 -2.46
CA GLU A 103 -7.82 -17.18 -2.49
C GLU A 103 -9.03 -16.22 -2.50
N LYS A 104 -8.88 -15.00 -1.95
CA LYS A 104 -10.01 -14.07 -1.84
C LYS A 104 -10.32 -13.42 -3.19
N PRO A 105 -11.55 -13.54 -3.73
CA PRO A 105 -11.87 -13.14 -5.10
C PRO A 105 -11.79 -11.64 -5.38
N PHE A 106 -11.84 -10.81 -4.33
CA PHE A 106 -11.68 -9.36 -4.44
C PHE A 106 -10.21 -8.90 -4.47
N VAL A 107 -9.27 -9.82 -4.26
CA VAL A 107 -7.84 -9.59 -4.48
C VAL A 107 -7.53 -10.01 -5.92
N LYS A 108 -6.91 -9.12 -6.68
CA LYS A 108 -6.59 -9.35 -8.10
C LYS A 108 -5.09 -9.42 -8.31
N GLU A 109 -4.67 -10.24 -9.25
CA GLU A 109 -3.28 -10.34 -9.65
C GLU A 109 -2.96 -9.31 -10.74
N ASP A 110 -1.82 -8.62 -10.62
CA ASP A 110 -1.24 -7.76 -11.65
C ASP A 110 -0.63 -8.61 -12.79
N THR A 111 -1.50 -9.24 -13.57
CA THR A 111 -1.13 -10.25 -14.58
C THR A 111 -0.16 -9.74 -15.66
N ASN A 112 -0.21 -8.44 -15.93
CA ASN A 112 0.61 -7.76 -16.94
C ASN A 112 1.78 -6.95 -16.34
N ASN A 113 1.98 -6.97 -15.02
CA ASN A 113 2.97 -6.16 -14.30
C ASN A 113 2.83 -4.64 -14.49
N VAL A 114 1.65 -4.15 -14.88
CA VAL A 114 1.45 -2.71 -15.15
C VAL A 114 1.56 -1.92 -13.84
N ILE A 115 0.84 -2.37 -12.80
CA ILE A 115 0.84 -1.71 -11.49
C ILE A 115 2.22 -1.79 -10.84
N LYS A 116 2.87 -2.96 -10.91
CA LYS A 116 4.23 -3.17 -10.40
C LYS A 116 5.23 -2.22 -11.07
N ASN A 117 5.32 -2.24 -12.39
CA ASN A 117 6.35 -1.50 -13.12
C ASN A 117 6.16 0.02 -13.05
N LEU A 118 4.91 0.49 -12.94
CA LEU A 118 4.62 1.91 -12.89
C LEU A 118 4.72 2.47 -11.47
N LEU A 119 4.23 1.73 -10.46
CA LEU A 119 4.04 2.27 -9.11
C LEU A 119 4.95 1.62 -8.06
N PHE A 120 5.37 0.38 -8.24
CA PHE A 120 5.99 -0.45 -7.19
C PHE A 120 7.29 -1.15 -7.62
N THR A 121 8.05 -0.59 -8.57
CA THR A 121 9.33 -1.15 -9.05
C THR A 121 10.33 -1.39 -7.91
N ASP A 122 10.31 -0.51 -6.89
CA ASP A 122 11.21 -0.58 -5.74
C ASP A 122 10.65 -1.39 -4.56
N ALA A 123 9.49 -2.05 -4.72
CA ALA A 123 8.88 -2.84 -3.65
C ALA A 123 9.69 -4.10 -3.35
N LYS A 124 10.20 -4.18 -2.11
CA LYS A 124 11.00 -5.32 -1.63
C LYS A 124 10.26 -6.21 -0.64
N GLN A 125 9.24 -5.68 0.03
CA GLN A 125 8.49 -6.38 1.06
C GLN A 125 7.06 -6.65 0.60
N CYS A 126 6.37 -7.54 1.32
CA CYS A 126 5.02 -7.94 0.97
C CYS A 126 4.05 -6.76 0.96
N GLY A 127 3.82 -6.09 2.09
CA GLY A 127 2.85 -4.99 2.16
C GLY A 127 3.38 -3.70 1.56
N ASN A 128 2.66 -3.11 0.62
CA ASN A 128 2.90 -1.76 0.09
C ASN A 128 1.55 -1.09 -0.20
N TYR A 129 1.51 0.25 -0.28
CA TYR A 129 0.33 0.92 -0.80
C TYR A 129 0.63 2.26 -1.47
N ILE A 130 -0.32 2.73 -2.27
CA ILE A 130 -0.35 4.07 -2.83
C ILE A 130 -1.76 4.64 -2.74
N ILE A 131 -1.85 5.94 -2.49
CA ILE A 131 -3.07 6.76 -2.56
C ILE A 131 -2.86 7.75 -3.70
N ILE A 132 -3.77 7.76 -4.68
CA ILE A 132 -3.71 8.61 -5.88
C ILE A 132 -4.96 9.47 -5.92
N LYS A 133 -4.80 10.79 -5.88
CA LYS A 133 -5.91 11.77 -5.98
C LYS A 133 -6.43 11.88 -7.43
N PRO A 134 -7.60 12.52 -7.62
CA PRO A 134 -8.14 12.77 -8.96
C PRO A 134 -7.21 13.57 -9.87
N ASP A 135 -6.42 14.49 -9.30
CA ASP A 135 -5.44 15.32 -9.99
C ASP A 135 -4.07 14.63 -10.21
N GLY A 136 -3.96 13.33 -9.89
CA GLY A 136 -2.74 12.54 -10.06
C GLY A 136 -1.73 12.67 -8.93
N LYS A 137 -1.91 13.58 -7.95
CA LYS A 137 -1.04 13.63 -6.77
C LYS A 137 -1.11 12.33 -6.00
N PHE A 138 0.03 11.83 -5.55
CA PHE A 138 0.09 10.58 -4.82
C PHE A 138 0.93 10.63 -3.55
N LEU A 139 0.60 9.70 -2.65
CA LEU A 139 1.43 9.27 -1.53
C LEU A 139 1.58 7.77 -1.61
N LYS A 140 2.82 7.29 -1.71
CA LYS A 140 3.20 5.89 -1.77
C LYS A 140 3.98 5.52 -0.51
N ARG A 141 3.68 4.37 0.09
CA ARG A 141 4.51 3.77 1.13
C ARG A 141 4.90 2.36 0.75
N LEU A 142 6.18 2.05 0.92
CA LEU A 142 6.73 0.72 0.75
C LEU A 142 6.97 0.08 2.11
N SER A 143 6.83 -1.24 2.18
CA SER A 143 6.92 -2.03 3.43
C SER A 143 5.69 -1.94 4.33
N GLU A 144 5.70 -2.71 5.42
CA GLU A 144 4.60 -2.86 6.37
C GLU A 144 3.99 -1.53 6.81
N TYR A 145 2.65 -1.50 6.84
CA TYR A 145 1.87 -0.30 7.17
C TYR A 145 0.60 -0.66 7.95
N ARG A 146 0.03 0.35 8.61
CA ARG A 146 -1.26 0.22 9.29
C ARG A 146 -2.37 0.70 8.37
N GLN A 147 -3.32 -0.18 8.06
CA GLN A 147 -4.45 0.16 7.19
C GLN A 147 -5.35 1.23 7.78
N SER A 148 -5.45 1.28 9.11
CA SER A 148 -6.19 2.29 9.86
C SER A 148 -5.75 3.72 9.55
N ASP A 149 -4.52 3.93 9.09
CA ASP A 149 -3.97 5.26 8.84
C ASP A 149 -4.44 5.83 7.49
N ILE A 150 -4.75 4.96 6.53
CA ILE A 150 -5.09 5.35 5.16
C ILE A 150 -6.33 6.26 5.10
N PRO A 151 -7.46 5.96 5.77
CA PRO A 151 -8.61 6.86 5.83
C PRO A 151 -8.28 8.28 6.30
N ASP A 152 -7.38 8.43 7.27
CA ASP A 152 -7.01 9.74 7.80
C ASP A 152 -6.03 10.47 6.87
N ILE A 153 -5.15 9.74 6.18
CA ILE A 153 -4.28 10.29 5.15
C ILE A 153 -5.13 10.82 3.97
N ILE A 154 -6.14 10.08 3.52
CA ILE A 154 -7.04 10.50 2.42
C ILE A 154 -7.72 11.84 2.72
N LYS A 155 -8.10 12.08 3.98
CA LYS A 155 -8.73 13.34 4.43
C LYS A 155 -7.76 14.52 4.48
N LYS A 156 -6.46 14.26 4.69
CA LYS A 156 -5.42 15.29 4.89
C LYS A 156 -4.73 15.70 3.58
N MET A 157 -4.62 14.77 2.63
CA MET A 157 -4.17 15.05 1.26
C MET A 157 -5.21 15.84 0.49
#